data_AF-A0A6J7IBT7-F1
#
_entry.id   AF-A0A6J7IBT7-F1
#
_cell.length_a   1.000
_cell.length_b   1.000
_cell.length_c   1.000
_cell.angle_alpha   90.00
_cell.angle_beta   90.00
_cell.angle_gamma   90.00
#
_symmetry.space_group_name_H-M   'P 1'
#
loop_
_entity.id
_entity.type
_entity.pdbx_description
1 polymer ?
#
loop_
_entity_poly.entity_id
_entity_poly.type
_entity_poly.pdbx_seq_one_letter_code
_entity_poly.pdbx_strand_id
1 'polypeptide(L)' 'MLVYNTQTEGSVPEQLRAAAEAADVPVVEVTESVPDGDDSFVEWQLAQLQQLADALGGGQ' A
#
# COMPACT_ATOMS: atom_id res chain seq x y z
N MET A 1 -5.03 9.03 -4.77
CA MET A 1 -4.51 7.76 -4.21
C MET A 1 -3.28 8.08 -3.39
N LEU A 2 -3.18 7.51 -2.19
CA LEU A 2 -2.01 7.57 -1.32
C LEU A 2 -1.33 6.20 -1.32
N VAL A 3 -0.02 6.16 -1.50
CA VAL A 3 0.79 4.95 -1.31
C VAL A 3 1.39 5.03 0.09
N TYR A 4 1.09 4.05 0.94
CA TYR A 4 1.42 4.06 2.36
C TYR A 4 2.37 2.91 2.69
N ASN A 5 3.59 3.21 3.12
CA ASN A 5 4.54 2.18 3.53
C ASN A 5 4.27 1.74 4.98
N THR A 6 3.87 0.49 5.19
CA THR A 6 3.50 -0.03 6.51
C THR A 6 4.71 -0.35 7.41
N GLN A 7 5.93 -0.37 6.87
CA GLN A 7 7.17 -0.53 7.64
C GLN A 7 7.75 0.80 8.13
N THR A 8 7.15 1.93 7.76
CA THR A 8 7.55 3.24 8.24
C THR A 8 6.64 3.69 9.37
N GLU A 9 7.09 3.52 10.61
CA GLU A 9 6.33 3.92 11.81
C GLU A 9 6.53 5.42 12.12
N GLY A 10 5.45 6.11 12.51
CA GLY A 10 5.54 7.49 12.99
C GLY A 10 4.24 8.29 12.88
N SER A 11 4.15 9.39 13.64
CA SER A 11 2.95 10.22 13.73
C SER A 11 2.59 10.96 12.42
N VAL A 12 3.58 11.22 11.56
CA VAL A 12 3.36 11.94 10.29
C VAL A 12 2.73 11.03 9.22
N PRO A 13 3.26 9.82 8.94
CA PRO A 13 2.59 8.85 8.07
C PRO A 13 1.14 8.55 8.48
N GLU A 14 0.87 8.35 9.78
CA GLU A 14 -0.47 8.05 10.29
C GLU A 14 -1.46 9.19 10.03
N GLN A 15 -1.04 10.44 10.27
CA GLN A 15 -1.88 11.61 9.97
C GLN A 15 -2.20 11.73 8.48
N LEU A 16 -1.23 11.37 7.61
CA LEU A 16 -1.43 11.39 6.17
C LEU A 16 -2.43 10.31 5.71
N ARG A 17 -2.35 9.11 6.29
CA ARG A 17 -3.32 8.03 6.07
C ARG A 17 -4.71 8.46 6.51
N ALA A 18 -4.85 8.98 7.74
CA ALA A 18 -6.13 9.42 8.28
C ALA A 18 -6.77 10.54 7.42
N ALA A 19 -5.96 11.47 6.91
CA ALA A 19 -6.44 12.52 6.01
C ALA A 19 -6.90 11.96 4.65
N ALA A 20 -6.19 10.97 4.09
CA ALA A 20 -6.59 10.32 2.85
C ALA A 20 -7.89 9.53 3.01
N GLU A 21 -8.03 8.76 4.10
CA GLU A 21 -9.27 8.04 4.43
C GLU A 21 -10.45 9.01 4.61
N ALA A 22 -10.26 10.12 5.33
CA ALA A 22 -11.29 11.14 5.52
C ALA A 22 -11.70 11.86 4.22
N ALA A 23 -10.83 11.88 3.22
CA ALA A 23 -11.06 12.51 1.93
C ALA A 23 -11.54 11.52 0.84
N ASP A 24 -11.88 10.28 1.21
CA ASP A 24 -12.25 9.21 0.27
C ASP A 24 -11.18 8.97 -0.81
N VAL A 25 -9.91 9.17 -0.43
CA VAL A 25 -8.77 8.93 -1.30
C VAL A 25 -8.31 7.49 -1.10
N PRO A 26 -8.24 6.65 -2.15
CA PRO A 26 -7.77 5.28 -2.05
C PRO A 26 -6.37 5.21 -1.42
N VAL A 27 -6.19 4.38 -0.41
CA VAL A 27 -4.90 4.11 0.24
C VAL A 27 -4.44 2.73 -0.16
N VAL A 28 -3.25 2.66 -0.76
CA VAL A 28 -2.58 1.40 -1.13
C VAL A 28 -1.44 1.17 -0.16
N GLU A 29 -1.55 0.11 0.62
CA GLU A 29 -0.53 -0.28 1.57
C GLU A 29 0.59 -1.05 0.86
N VAL A 30 1.83 -0.63 1.10
CA VAL A 30 3.02 -1.25 0.54
C VAL A 30 4.04 -1.56 1.62
N THR A 31 4.91 -2.51 1.33
CA THR A 31 6.06 -2.85 2.18
C THR A 31 7.36 -2.52 1.43
N GLU A 32 8.46 -2.22 2.13
CA GLU A 32 9.76 -1.97 1.49
C GLU A 32 10.60 -3.25 1.38
N SER A 33 10.49 -4.08 2.42
CA SER A 33 11.02 -5.45 2.47
C SER A 33 9.90 -6.48 2.34
N VAL A 34 10.28 -7.70 1.95
CA VAL A 34 9.38 -8.87 1.93
C VAL A 34 8.82 -9.07 3.34
N PRO A 35 7.49 -9.15 3.51
CA PRO A 35 6.86 -9.42 4.81
C PRO A 35 7.31 -10.77 5.38
N ASP A 36 7.37 -10.87 6.72
CA ASP A 36 7.58 -12.15 7.38
C ASP A 36 6.48 -13.15 6.98
N GLY A 37 6.86 -14.27 6.35
CA GLY A 37 5.95 -15.32 5.92
C GLY A 37 5.63 -15.37 4.41
N ASP A 38 6.17 -14.46 3.60
CA ASP A 38 6.13 -14.56 2.13
C ASP A 38 7.40 -15.26 1.60
N ASP A 39 7.21 -16.38 0.86
CA ASP A 39 8.31 -17.25 0.42
C ASP A 39 9.01 -16.79 -0.87
N SER A 40 8.45 -15.79 -1.58
CA SER A 40 8.93 -15.36 -2.90
C SER A 40 8.85 -13.85 -3.13
N PHE A 41 10.01 -13.24 -3.42
CA PHE A 41 10.12 -11.84 -3.83
C PHE A 41 9.25 -11.49 -5.05
N VAL A 42 9.12 -12.41 -6.01
CA VAL A 42 8.35 -12.15 -7.25
C VAL A 42 6.86 -12.13 -6.97
N GLU A 43 6.37 -13.05 -6.13
CA GLU A 43 4.95 -13.09 -5.76
C GLU A 43 4.55 -11.86 -4.95
N TRP A 44 5.42 -11.44 -4.03
CA TRP A 44 5.27 -10.19 -3.29
C TRP A 44 5.16 -8.98 -4.23
N GLN A 45 6.11 -8.79 -5.15
CA GLN A 45 6.09 -7.66 -6.09
C GLN A 45 4.84 -7.67 -7.00
N LEU A 46 4.35 -8.84 -7.40
CA LEU A 46 3.12 -8.97 -8.18
C LEU A 46 1.89 -8.57 -7.35
N ALA A 47 1.82 -8.96 -6.08
CA ALA A 47 0.74 -8.57 -5.18
C ALA A 47 0.71 -7.05 -4.94
N GLN A 48 1.86 -6.40 -4.83
CA GLN A 48 1.95 -4.93 -4.74
C GLN A 48 1.42 -4.28 -6.03
N LEU A 49 1.85 -4.76 -7.21
CA LEU A 49 1.38 -4.28 -8.50
C LEU A 49 -0.14 -4.42 -8.68
N GLN A 50 -0.72 -5.53 -8.24
CA GLN A 50 -2.16 -5.75 -8.34
C GLN A 50 -2.94 -4.74 -7.47
N GLN A 51 -2.50 -4.51 -6.24
CA GLN A 51 -3.14 -3.53 -5.36
C GLN A 51 -3.09 -2.10 -5.94
N LEU A 52 -1.98 -1.73 -6.58
CA LEU A 52 -1.89 -0.46 -7.30
C LEU A 52 -2.84 -0.42 -8.50
N ALA A 53 -2.94 -1.50 -9.29
CA ALA A 53 -3.82 -1.57 -10.45
C ALA A 53 -5.30 -1.43 -10.06
N ASP A 54 -5.71 -2.11 -8.98
CA ASP A 54 -7.08 -2.07 -8.46
C ASP A 54 -7.44 -0.65 -7.97
N ALA A 55 -6.53 0.01 -7.25
CA ALA A 55 -6.73 1.37 -6.75
C ALA A 55 -6.77 2.45 -7.85
N LEU A 56 -6.18 2.17 -9.00
CA LEU A 56 -6.21 3.04 -10.18
C LEU A 56 -7.41 2.76 -11.11
N GLY A 57 -8.26 1.78 -10.79
CA GLY A 57 -9.43 1.42 -11.60
C GLY A 57 -9.11 0.55 -12.81
N GLY A 58 -7.95 -0.13 -12.82
CA GLY A 58 -7.50 -0.98 -13.92
C GLY A 58 -8.03 -2.43 -13.91
N GLY A 59 -8.89 -2.79 -12.96
CA GLY A 59 -9.53 -4.10 -12.87
C GLY A 59 -10.89 -4.14 -13.59
N GLN A 60 -10.89 -4.13 -14.93
CA GLN A 60 -12.04 -4.51 -15.75
C GLN A 60 -11.60 -5.31 -16.96
#